data_AF-A0A812V6L6-F1
#
_entry.id   AF-A0A812V6L6-F1
#
_cell.length_a   1.000
_cell.length_b   1.000
_cell.length_c   1.000
_cell.angle_alpha   90.00
_cell.angle_beta   90.00
_cell.angle_gamma   90.00
#
_symmetry.space_group_name_H-M   'P 1'
#
loop_
_entity.id
_entity.type
_entity.pdbx_description
1 polymer ?
#
loop_
_entity_poly.entity_id
_entity_poly.type
_entity_poly.pdbx_seq_one_letter_code
_entity_poly.pdbx_strand_id
1 'polypeptide(L)'
;KKIRPLRELHKLVMMMATCFRTLLWSFLLCFLVMTVWAMLMVETVNPFVRDMHANQGFFEDCLQCRRATSSVMDANLLLFKTVIAGDSWGEVAVPVIQENPASAFIFVGSQLTLVFGVLNLIVAVVVDTFADARLNDVQTLAEEMEDEIDFDRKSLAKIFDRIDKDGSGQLSLQ
;
A
#
# COMPACT_ATOMS: atom_id res chain seq x y z
N LYS A 1 -28.24 13.57 -20.32
CA LYS A 1 -28.19 13.48 -18.84
C LYS A 1 -27.06 12.52 -18.46
N LYS A 2 -25.83 13.03 -18.26
CA LYS A 2 -24.71 12.23 -17.75
C LYS A 2 -25.00 11.86 -16.29
N ILE A 3 -24.86 10.58 -15.97
CA ILE A 3 -25.31 9.95 -14.74
C ILE A 3 -24.37 10.37 -13.59
N ARG A 4 -24.81 11.28 -12.71
CA ARG A 4 -24.08 11.78 -11.52
C ARG A 4 -23.32 10.70 -10.72
N PRO A 5 -23.86 9.50 -10.43
CA PRO A 5 -23.13 8.49 -9.64
C PRO A 5 -21.89 7.91 -10.33
N LEU A 6 -21.80 7.96 -11.67
CA LEU A 6 -20.57 7.56 -12.38
C LEU A 6 -19.42 8.54 -12.16
N ARG A 7 -19.72 9.81 -11.85
CA ARG A 7 -18.70 10.83 -11.59
C ARG A 7 -18.05 10.63 -10.22
N GLU A 8 -18.86 10.35 -9.20
CA GLU A 8 -18.35 10.03 -7.85
C GLU A 8 -17.52 8.75 -7.85
N LEU A 9 -18.01 7.70 -8.53
CA LEU A 9 -17.24 6.46 -8.71
C LEU A 9 -15.92 6.71 -9.45
N HIS A 10 -15.94 7.52 -10.51
CA HIS A 10 -14.72 7.86 -11.25
C HIS A 10 -13.70 8.60 -10.40
N LYS A 11 -14.13 9.56 -9.58
CA LYS A 11 -13.26 10.25 -8.61
C LYS A 11 -12.65 9.27 -7.60
N LEU A 12 -13.46 8.38 -7.03
CA LEU A 12 -12.98 7.35 -6.10
C LEU A 12 -11.97 6.39 -6.77
N VAL A 13 -12.22 5.96 -8.01
CA VAL A 13 -11.29 5.09 -8.76
C VAL A 13 -9.98 5.80 -9.09
N MET A 14 -10.04 7.07 -9.49
CA MET A 14 -8.85 7.88 -9.74
C MET A 14 -8.00 8.05 -8.47
N MET A 15 -8.63 8.35 -7.33
CA MET A 15 -7.94 8.41 -6.03
C MET A 15 -7.34 7.06 -5.61
N MET A 16 -8.05 5.97 -5.86
CA MET A 16 -7.54 4.62 -5.59
C MET A 16 -6.34 4.28 -6.47
N ALA A 17 -6.35 4.69 -7.75
CA ALA A 17 -5.26 4.44 -8.69
C ALA A 17 -3.97 5.20 -8.31
N THR A 18 -4.08 6.45 -7.85
CA THR A 18 -2.92 7.19 -7.32
C THR A 18 -2.35 6.53 -6.08
N CYS A 19 -3.21 6.13 -5.13
CA CYS A 19 -2.77 5.41 -3.92
C CYS A 19 -2.15 4.05 -4.25
N PHE A 20 -2.66 3.35 -5.27
CA PHE A 20 -2.14 2.05 -5.71
C PHE A 20 -0.68 2.14 -6.16
N ARG A 21 -0.30 3.22 -6.85
CA ARG A 21 1.10 3.43 -7.27
C ARG A 21 2.03 3.54 -6.07
N THR A 22 1.65 4.32 -5.05
CA THR A 22 2.45 4.45 -3.82
C THR A 22 2.51 3.13 -3.06
N LEU A 23 1.38 2.43 -2.93
CA LEU A 23 1.31 1.11 -2.32
C LEU A 23 2.24 0.12 -3.01
N LEU A 24 2.29 0.11 -4.34
CA LEU A 24 3.15 -0.80 -5.10
C LEU A 24 4.63 -0.60 -4.76
N TRP A 25 5.10 0.65 -4.68
CA TRP A 25 6.48 0.94 -4.29
C TRP A 25 6.78 0.56 -2.83
N SER A 26 5.82 0.80 -1.94
CA SER A 26 5.87 0.37 -0.55
C SER A 26 5.98 -1.15 -0.40
N PHE A 27 5.17 -1.91 -1.15
CA PHE A 27 5.25 -3.37 -1.19
C PHE A 27 6.57 -3.86 -1.78
N LEU A 28 7.08 -3.20 -2.82
CA LEU A 28 8.37 -3.53 -3.41
C LEU A 28 9.52 -3.32 -2.41
N LEU A 29 9.52 -2.21 -1.67
CA LEU A 29 10.47 -1.96 -0.60
C LEU A 29 10.37 -3.04 0.50
N CYS A 30 9.15 -3.40 0.90
CA CYS A 30 8.92 -4.49 1.86
C CYS A 30 9.47 -5.82 1.36
N PHE A 31 9.22 -6.16 0.10
CA PHE A 31 9.75 -7.38 -0.51
C PHE A 31 11.28 -7.41 -0.54
N LEU A 32 11.94 -6.27 -0.80
CA LEU A 32 13.39 -6.18 -0.74
C LEU A 32 13.92 -6.43 0.68
N VAL A 33 13.32 -5.80 1.69
CA VAL A 33 13.71 -6.01 3.10
C VAL A 33 13.44 -7.45 3.55
N MET A 34 12.30 -8.04 3.17
CA MET A 34 12.02 -9.46 3.41
C MET A 34 13.09 -10.34 2.79
N THR A 35 13.51 -10.03 1.56
CA THR A 35 14.52 -10.83 0.84
C THR A 35 15.88 -10.81 1.56
N VAL A 36 16.27 -9.68 2.16
CA VAL A 36 17.50 -9.61 2.99
C VAL A 36 17.41 -10.57 4.18
N TRP A 37 16.30 -10.55 4.92
CA TRP A 37 16.08 -11.48 6.03
C TRP A 37 15.98 -12.94 5.56
N ALA A 38 15.35 -13.18 4.41
CA ALA A 38 15.23 -14.49 3.81
C ALA A 38 16.60 -15.08 3.43
N MET A 39 17.51 -14.28 2.88
CA MET A 39 18.89 -14.73 2.63
C MET A 39 19.59 -15.14 3.93
N LEU A 40 19.45 -14.35 5.00
CA LEU A 40 20.02 -14.69 6.30
C LEU A 40 19.41 -15.97 6.88
N MET A 41 18.10 -16.18 6.74
CA MET A 41 17.44 -17.42 7.16
C MET A 41 17.94 -18.64 6.39
N VAL A 42 18.12 -18.52 5.07
CA VAL A 42 18.64 -19.62 4.25
C VAL A 42 20.06 -19.99 4.64
N GLU A 43 20.91 -19.01 4.96
CA GLU A 43 22.29 -19.28 5.34
C GLU A 43 22.41 -19.81 6.78
N THR A 44 21.65 -19.25 7.72
CA THR A 44 21.83 -19.53 9.15
C THR A 44 20.82 -20.53 9.71
N VAL A 45 19.55 -20.45 9.33
CA VAL A 45 18.46 -21.24 9.90
C VAL A 45 18.27 -22.57 9.17
N ASN A 46 18.45 -22.59 7.85
CA ASN A 46 18.32 -23.82 7.04
C ASN A 46 19.23 -24.97 7.51
N PRO A 47 20.51 -24.76 7.86
CA PRO A 47 21.35 -25.83 8.41
C PRO A 47 20.74 -26.45 9.67
N PHE A 48 20.20 -25.64 10.58
CA PHE A 48 19.55 -26.13 11.80
C PHE A 48 18.29 -26.92 11.50
N VAL A 49 17.42 -26.42 10.60
CA VAL A 49 16.19 -27.13 10.21
C VAL A 49 16.52 -28.48 9.56
N ARG A 50 17.57 -28.55 8.74
CA ARG A 50 18.01 -29.81 8.13
C ARG A 50 18.58 -30.79 9.15
N ASP A 51 19.36 -30.30 10.11
CA ASP A 51 19.94 -31.11 11.19
C ASP A 51 18.86 -31.67 12.12
N MET A 52 17.93 -30.82 12.58
CA MET A 52 16.79 -31.22 13.40
C MET A 52 15.91 -32.27 12.71
N HIS A 53 15.69 -32.13 11.40
CA HIS A 53 14.94 -33.12 10.65
C HIS A 53 15.69 -34.45 10.53
N ALA A 54 16.99 -34.42 10.23
CA ALA A 54 17.78 -35.63 9.99
C ALA A 54 18.09 -36.42 11.27
N ASN A 55 18.34 -35.72 12.38
CA ASN A 55 18.91 -36.33 13.60
C ASN A 55 17.91 -36.42 14.77
N GLN A 56 16.88 -35.57 14.79
CA GLN A 56 15.97 -35.46 15.92
C GLN A 56 14.50 -35.78 15.56
N GLY A 57 14.19 -36.03 14.28
CA GLY A 57 12.84 -36.38 13.82
C GLY A 57 11.84 -35.20 13.84
N PHE A 58 12.32 -33.95 13.88
CA PHE A 58 11.43 -32.80 13.76
C PHE A 58 10.88 -32.66 12.33
N PHE A 59 9.68 -32.09 12.22
CA PHE A 59 9.00 -31.77 10.95
C PHE A 59 8.69 -32.96 10.03
N GLU A 60 8.59 -34.19 10.56
CA GLU A 60 8.25 -35.38 9.74
C GLU A 60 6.91 -35.22 8.99
N ASP A 61 5.89 -34.72 9.68
CA ASP A 61 4.55 -34.51 9.09
C ASP A 61 4.38 -33.13 8.41
N CYS A 62 5.42 -32.28 8.43
CA CYS A 62 5.33 -30.92 7.92
C CYS A 62 6.31 -30.65 6.78
N LEU A 63 5.88 -30.98 5.57
CA LEU A 63 6.66 -30.74 4.35
C LEU A 63 6.98 -29.25 4.12
N GLN A 64 6.03 -28.36 4.47
CA GLN A 64 6.23 -26.91 4.34
C GLN A 64 7.29 -26.41 5.34
N CYS A 65 7.25 -26.87 6.60
CA CYS A 65 8.23 -26.50 7.63
C CYS A 65 9.65 -26.85 7.20
N ARG A 66 9.83 -28.05 6.64
CA ARG A 66 11.13 -28.52 6.13
C ARG A 66 11.67 -27.67 4.97
N ARG A 67 10.80 -27.14 4.11
CA ARG A 67 11.19 -26.35 2.93
C ARG A 67 11.24 -24.86 3.21
N ALA A 68 10.63 -24.39 4.28
CA ALA A 68 10.41 -22.98 4.57
C ALA A 68 11.69 -22.13 4.57
N THR A 69 12.85 -22.72 4.88
CA THR A 69 14.15 -22.04 4.87
C THR A 69 15.11 -22.57 3.79
N SER A 70 14.62 -23.44 2.89
CA SER A 70 15.48 -24.14 1.92
C SER A 70 15.91 -23.29 0.72
N SER A 71 15.11 -22.28 0.36
CA SER A 71 15.42 -21.31 -0.69
C SER A 71 15.01 -19.91 -0.27
N VAL A 72 15.58 -18.89 -0.91
CA VAL A 72 15.25 -17.49 -0.60
C VAL A 72 13.77 -17.20 -0.86
N MET A 73 13.19 -17.81 -1.90
CA MET A 73 11.76 -17.65 -2.20
C MET A 73 10.88 -18.33 -1.16
N ASP A 74 11.26 -19.52 -0.69
CA ASP A 74 10.52 -20.21 0.37
C ASP A 74 10.59 -19.44 1.71
N ALA A 75 11.76 -18.89 2.03
CA ALA A 75 11.94 -18.06 3.23
C ALA A 75 11.19 -16.73 3.11
N ASN A 76 11.15 -16.13 1.92
CA ASN A 76 10.28 -14.98 1.63
C ASN A 76 8.81 -15.34 1.81
N LEU A 77 8.38 -16.53 1.37
CA LEU A 77 7.01 -16.99 1.55
C LEU A 77 6.67 -17.19 3.03
N LEU A 78 7.60 -17.76 3.82
CA LEU A 78 7.46 -17.88 5.28
C LEU A 78 7.30 -16.52 5.95
N LEU A 79 8.17 -15.55 5.61
CA LEU A 79 8.11 -14.18 6.12
C LEU A 79 6.80 -13.47 5.71
N PHE A 80 6.40 -13.61 4.45
CA PHE A 80 5.16 -13.03 3.94
C PHE A 80 3.94 -13.60 4.67
N LYS A 81 3.87 -14.91 4.83
CA LYS A 81 2.82 -15.61 5.60
C LYS A 81 2.77 -15.14 7.04
N THR A 82 3.94 -15.04 7.69
CA THR A 82 4.05 -14.59 9.08
C THR A 82 3.60 -13.14 9.26
N VAL A 83 4.02 -12.25 8.36
CA VAL A 83 3.84 -10.80 8.52
C VAL A 83 2.48 -10.33 8.00
N ILE A 84 2.01 -10.88 6.87
CA ILE A 84 0.78 -10.45 6.21
C ILE A 84 -0.39 -11.37 6.55
N ALA A 85 -0.21 -12.70 6.45
CA ALA A 85 -1.28 -13.65 6.74
C ALA A 85 -1.43 -13.94 8.25
N GLY A 86 -0.39 -13.65 9.05
CA GLY A 86 -0.37 -13.94 10.48
C GLY A 86 -0.32 -15.44 10.80
N ASP A 87 0.12 -16.29 9.86
CA ASP A 87 0.12 -17.75 10.01
C ASP A 87 1.53 -18.36 10.09
N SER A 88 1.59 -19.64 10.51
CA SER A 88 2.72 -20.57 10.42
C SER A 88 4.08 -20.19 11.03
N TRP A 89 4.25 -18.99 11.60
CA TRP A 89 5.48 -18.60 12.28
C TRP A 89 5.85 -19.56 13.41
N GLY A 90 4.89 -19.86 14.29
CA GLY A 90 5.13 -20.69 15.48
C GLY A 90 5.46 -22.15 15.16
N GLU A 91 5.05 -22.63 14.00
CA GLU A 91 5.29 -24.01 13.56
C GLU A 91 6.76 -24.26 13.24
N VAL A 92 7.47 -23.25 12.72
CA VAL A 92 8.89 -23.34 12.35
C VAL A 92 9.78 -22.64 13.39
N ALA A 93 9.43 -21.43 13.80
CA ALA A 93 10.30 -20.60 14.62
C ALA A 93 10.46 -21.15 16.04
N VAL A 94 9.38 -21.57 16.71
CA VAL A 94 9.43 -22.05 18.10
C VAL A 94 10.34 -23.28 18.26
N PRO A 95 10.17 -24.38 17.51
CA PRO A 95 11.04 -25.54 17.67
C PRO A 95 12.51 -25.23 17.33
N VAL A 96 12.75 -24.40 16.30
CA VAL A 96 14.12 -24.03 15.92
C VAL A 96 14.79 -23.14 16.99
N ILE A 97 14.04 -22.24 17.63
CA ILE A 97 14.54 -21.41 18.73
C ILE A 97 14.80 -22.25 19.98
N GLN A 98 13.96 -23.25 20.27
CA GLN A 98 14.14 -24.11 21.43
C GLN A 98 15.40 -24.97 21.31
N GLU A 99 15.66 -25.53 20.12
CA GLU A 99 16.89 -26.29 19.86
C GLU A 99 18.12 -25.38 19.70
N ASN A 100 17.96 -24.23 19.03
CA ASN A 100 19.04 -23.30 18.75
C ASN A 100 18.65 -21.86 19.15
N PRO A 101 18.81 -21.47 20.43
CA PRO A 101 18.36 -20.17 20.93
C PRO A 101 18.96 -18.95 20.21
N ALA A 102 20.15 -19.08 19.62
CA ALA A 102 20.76 -18.01 18.83
C ALA A 102 19.93 -17.63 17.58
N SER A 103 19.17 -18.58 17.01
CA SER A 103 18.28 -18.34 15.87
C SER A 103 17.14 -17.36 16.19
N ALA A 104 16.84 -17.14 17.48
CA ALA A 104 15.85 -16.16 17.91
C ALA A 104 16.17 -14.75 17.40
N PHE A 105 17.45 -14.40 17.27
CA PHE A 105 17.85 -13.11 16.72
C PHE A 105 17.33 -12.91 15.29
N ILE A 106 17.36 -13.95 14.47
CA ILE A 106 16.89 -13.89 13.08
C ILE A 106 15.37 -13.79 13.03
N PHE A 107 14.65 -14.68 13.73
CA PHE A 107 13.19 -14.69 13.70
C PHE A 107 12.55 -13.46 14.37
N VAL A 108 13.04 -13.08 15.56
CA VAL A 108 12.52 -11.91 16.27
C VAL A 108 12.99 -10.62 15.60
N GLY A 109 14.23 -10.57 15.14
CA GLY A 109 14.79 -9.42 14.42
C GLY A 109 14.05 -9.15 13.11
N SER A 110 13.75 -10.19 12.32
CA SER A 110 12.95 -10.06 11.10
C SER A 110 11.53 -9.61 11.43
N GLN A 111 10.90 -10.16 12.47
CA GLN A 111 9.54 -9.80 12.87
C GLN A 111 9.44 -8.33 13.33
N LEU A 112 10.38 -7.91 14.18
CA LEU A 112 10.44 -6.52 14.65
C LEU A 112 10.62 -5.55 13.48
N THR A 113 11.56 -5.86 12.58
CA THR A 113 11.85 -5.01 11.43
C THR A 113 10.65 -4.93 10.47
N LEU A 114 10.02 -6.05 10.15
CA LEU A 114 8.94 -6.10 9.15
C LEU A 114 7.61 -5.58 9.69
N VAL A 115 7.19 -6.01 10.89
CA VAL A 115 5.91 -5.61 11.46
C VAL A 115 5.96 -4.22 12.05
N PHE A 116 6.93 -3.95 12.93
CA PHE A 116 6.97 -2.67 13.63
C PHE A 116 7.68 -1.58 12.82
N GLY A 117 8.62 -1.95 11.94
CA GLY A 117 9.31 -1.01 11.06
C GLY A 117 8.55 -0.80 9.76
N VAL A 118 8.61 -1.79 8.86
CA VAL A 118 8.18 -1.63 7.47
C VAL A 118 6.67 -1.47 7.35
N LEU A 119 5.83 -2.32 7.93
CA LEU A 119 4.36 -2.20 7.80
C LEU A 119 3.86 -0.85 8.36
N ASN A 120 4.37 -0.43 9.51
CA ASN A 120 4.00 0.87 10.08
C ASN A 120 4.45 2.04 9.20
N LEU A 121 5.63 1.95 8.58
CA LEU A 121 6.08 2.94 7.60
C LEU A 121 5.17 2.98 6.38
N ILE A 122 4.74 1.83 5.86
CA ILE A 122 3.80 1.75 4.72
C ILE A 122 2.48 2.44 5.10
N VAL A 123 1.93 2.15 6.28
CA VAL A 123 0.70 2.80 6.76
C VAL A 123 0.89 4.32 6.83
N ALA A 124 2.01 4.80 7.37
CA ALA A 124 2.31 6.23 7.44
C ALA A 124 2.35 6.87 6.04
N VAL A 125 3.09 6.29 5.10
CA VAL A 125 3.20 6.81 3.71
C VAL A 125 1.85 6.81 3.00
N VAL A 126 1.02 5.80 3.24
CA VAL A 126 -0.33 5.71 2.66
C VAL A 126 -1.21 6.81 3.24
N VAL A 127 -1.19 7.02 4.55
CA VAL A 127 -1.95 8.10 5.20
C VAL A 127 -1.54 9.46 4.67
N ASP A 128 -0.23 9.72 4.51
CA ASP A 128 0.27 10.97 3.94
C ASP A 128 -0.18 11.15 2.48
N THR A 129 -0.11 10.08 1.68
CA THR A 129 -0.59 10.11 0.29
C THR A 129 -2.09 10.40 0.20
N PHE A 130 -2.89 9.85 1.10
CA PHE A 130 -4.33 10.13 1.18
C PHE A 130 -4.60 11.57 1.61
N ALA A 131 -3.82 12.10 2.55
CA ALA A 131 -3.94 13.49 2.99
C ALA A 131 -3.62 14.45 1.82
N ASP A 132 -2.53 14.20 1.10
CA ASP A 132 -2.15 14.98 -0.08
C ASP A 132 -3.18 14.88 -1.21
N ALA A 133 -3.69 13.69 -1.50
CA ALA A 133 -4.73 13.49 -2.50
C ALA A 133 -5.99 14.29 -2.17
N ARG A 134 -6.38 14.35 -0.89
CA ARG A 134 -7.53 15.15 -0.44
C ARG A 134 -7.29 16.65 -0.61
N LEU A 135 -6.10 17.15 -0.28
CA LEU A 135 -5.77 18.57 -0.46
C LEU A 135 -5.84 18.97 -1.92
N ASN A 136 -5.30 18.13 -2.81
CA ASN A 136 -5.33 18.37 -4.25
C ASN A 136 -6.76 18.33 -4.84
N ASP A 137 -7.63 17.42 -4.37
CA ASP A 137 -9.03 17.36 -4.83
C ASP A 137 -9.81 18.63 -4.45
N VAL A 138 -9.54 19.21 -3.28
CA VAL A 138 -10.13 20.51 -2.87
C VAL A 138 -9.65 21.65 -3.75
N GLN A 139 -8.35 21.71 -4.07
CA GLN A 139 -7.81 22.74 -4.98
C GLN A 139 -8.39 22.59 -6.39
N THR A 140 -8.44 21.37 -6.90
CA THR A 140 -9.00 21.08 -8.24
C THR A 140 -10.48 21.48 -8.31
N LEU A 141 -11.25 21.19 -7.26
CA LEU A 141 -12.66 21.60 -7.20
C LEU A 141 -12.83 23.13 -7.16
N ALA A 142 -11.95 23.83 -6.44
CA ALA A 142 -11.98 25.30 -6.40
C ALA A 142 -11.67 25.91 -7.77
N GLU A 143 -10.67 25.37 -8.49
CA GLU A 143 -10.34 25.77 -9.86
C GLU A 143 -11.50 25.48 -10.83
N GLU A 144 -12.13 24.30 -10.74
CA GLU A 144 -13.32 23.96 -11.55
C GLU A 144 -14.47 24.95 -11.31
N MET A 145 -14.69 25.39 -10.05
CA MET A 145 -15.71 26.38 -9.72
C MET A 145 -15.38 27.77 -10.27
N GLU A 146 -14.12 28.20 -10.23
CA GLU A 146 -13.70 29.47 -10.83
C GLU A 146 -13.89 29.48 -12.35
N ASP A 147 -13.52 28.38 -13.03
CA ASP A 147 -13.74 28.21 -14.47
C ASP A 147 -15.23 28.23 -14.84
N GLU A 148 -16.09 27.62 -14.03
CA GLU A 148 -17.54 27.61 -14.24
C GLU A 148 -18.13 29.03 -14.07
N ILE A 149 -17.69 29.78 -13.05
CA ILE A 149 -18.08 31.19 -12.85
C ILE A 149 -17.64 32.05 -14.04
N ASP A 150 -16.42 31.87 -14.55
CA ASP A 150 -15.89 32.69 -15.63
C ASP A 150 -16.57 32.37 -16.98
N PHE A 151 -16.97 31.10 -17.19
CA PHE A 151 -17.81 30.69 -18.31
C PHE A 151 -19.21 31.32 -18.25
N ASP A 152 -19.85 31.26 -17.08
CA ASP A 152 -21.19 31.83 -16.86
C ASP A 152 -21.17 33.35 -17.02
N ARG A 153 -20.12 34.02 -16.52
CA ARG A 153 -19.91 35.45 -16.70
C ARG A 153 -19.79 35.83 -18.17
N LYS A 154 -19.02 35.07 -18.97
CA LYS A 154 -18.90 35.29 -20.43
C LYS A 154 -20.22 35.05 -21.16
N SER A 155 -20.99 34.06 -20.72
CA SER A 155 -22.31 33.77 -21.29
C SER A 155 -23.33 34.87 -20.97
N LEU A 156 -23.36 35.35 -19.73
CA LEU A 156 -24.19 36.48 -19.31
C LEU A 156 -23.82 37.77 -20.05
N ALA A 157 -22.52 38.06 -20.20
CA ALA A 157 -22.05 39.22 -20.96
C ALA A 157 -22.57 39.20 -22.41
N LYS A 158 -22.51 38.05 -23.08
CA LYS A 158 -23.07 37.89 -24.44
C LYS A 158 -24.59 38.09 -24.49
N ILE A 159 -25.30 37.69 -23.45
CA ILE A 159 -26.76 37.90 -23.37
C ILE A 159 -27.05 39.39 -23.20
N PHE A 160 -26.33 40.08 -22.31
CA PHE A 160 -26.50 41.50 -22.08
C PHE A 160 -26.15 42.35 -23.32
N ASP A 161 -25.04 42.07 -24.00
CA ASP A 161 -24.69 42.72 -25.29
C ASP A 161 -25.79 42.57 -26.35
N ARG A 162 -26.53 41.46 -26.31
CA ARG A 162 -27.60 41.17 -27.28
C ARG A 162 -28.92 41.85 -26.93
N ILE A 163 -29.13 42.17 -25.65
CA ILE A 163 -30.35 42.84 -25.15
C ILE A 163 -30.16 44.35 -25.17
N ASP A 164 -28.96 44.83 -24.86
CA ASP A 164 -28.57 46.23 -24.87
C ASP A 164 -28.42 46.74 -26.32
N LYS A 165 -29.54 47.14 -26.91
CA LYS A 165 -29.57 47.63 -28.30
C LYS A 165 -29.01 49.03 -28.48
N ASP A 166 -28.92 49.83 -27.43
CA ASP A 166 -28.43 51.21 -27.48
C ASP A 166 -26.96 51.33 -27.04
N GLY A 167 -26.38 50.26 -26.50
CA GLY A 167 -24.98 50.20 -26.08
C GLY A 167 -24.70 51.08 -24.86
N SER A 168 -25.73 51.39 -24.08
CA SER A 168 -25.62 52.25 -22.90
C SER A 168 -24.95 51.54 -21.71
N GLY A 169 -24.86 50.21 -21.74
CA GLY A 169 -24.37 49.39 -20.64
C GLY A 169 -25.39 49.24 -19.50
N GLN A 170 -26.64 49.65 -19.71
CA GLN A 170 -27.71 49.59 -18.71
C GLN A 170 -28.96 48.93 -19.29
N LEU A 171 -29.68 48.17 -18.45
CA LEU A 171 -30.95 47.54 -18.82
C LEU A 171 -32.09 48.16 -18.01
N SER A 172 -33.07 48.74 -18.70
CA SER A 172 -34.30 49.24 -18.08
C SER A 172 -35.37 48.17 -18.07
N LEU A 173 -35.94 47.88 -16.89
CA LEU A 173 -37.16 47.09 -16.77
C LEU A 173 -38.35 47.94 -17.22
N GLN A 174 -39.15 47.39 -18.14
CA GLN A 174 -40.48 47.90 -18.47
C GLN A 174 -41.52 47.40 -17.47
#